data_AF-A0A9Q3I6U7-F1
#
_entry.id   AF-A0A9Q3I6U7-F1
#
_cell.length_a   1.000
_cell.length_b   1.000
_cell.length_c   1.000
_cell.angle_alpha   90.00
_cell.angle_beta   90.00
_cell.angle_gamma   90.00
#
_symmetry.space_group_name_H-M   'P 1'
#
loop_
_entity.id
_entity.type
_entity.pdbx_description
1 polymer ?
#
loop_
_entity_poly.entity_id
_entity_poly.type
_entity_poly.pdbx_seq_one_letter_code
_entity_poly.pdbx_strand_id
1 'polypeptide(L)'
;MIQTPLLPHQKTGLAFLWDQEIPNGQSAHNLWATSPPGSTFNARHMITNKVVSSFESLSTNTPLGGLLADDMGLGKTIQAIALIGTSKERLIENPHHSTPTMIIFPPCLITNWQSEICKHAQSGALQAKIHHGPTCH
;
A
#
# COMPACT_ATOMS: atom_id res chain seq x y z
N MET A 1 -1.31 -14.82 -8.40
CA MET A 1 -1.22 -14.91 -6.92
C MET A 1 -2.59 -14.93 -6.23
N ILE A 2 -3.49 -13.98 -6.54
CA ILE A 2 -4.88 -13.93 -6.03
C ILE A 2 -5.82 -14.66 -7.00
N GLN A 3 -6.73 -15.49 -6.48
CA GLN A 3 -7.67 -16.27 -7.31
C GLN A 3 -9.08 -15.68 -7.36
N THR A 4 -9.44 -14.84 -6.38
CA THR A 4 -10.77 -14.20 -6.36
C THR A 4 -10.78 -12.95 -7.24
N PRO A 5 -11.77 -12.80 -8.14
CA PRO A 5 -11.91 -11.59 -8.94
C PRO A 5 -12.33 -10.41 -8.06
N LEU A 6 -11.61 -9.29 -8.17
CA LEU A 6 -11.92 -8.05 -7.45
C LEU A 6 -13.06 -7.28 -8.12
N LEU A 7 -13.94 -6.71 -7.30
CA LEU A 7 -14.98 -5.78 -7.73
C LEU A 7 -14.37 -4.43 -8.18
N PRO A 8 -15.07 -3.62 -9.00
CA PRO A 8 -14.54 -2.35 -9.49
C PRO A 8 -14.02 -1.42 -8.39
N HIS A 9 -14.81 -1.21 -7.32
CA HIS A 9 -14.39 -0.37 -6.19
C HIS A 9 -13.18 -0.94 -5.44
N GLN A 10 -13.07 -2.27 -5.37
CA GLN A 10 -11.92 -2.94 -4.75
C GLN A 10 -10.65 -2.73 -5.56
N LYS A 11 -10.75 -2.70 -6.89
CA LYS A 11 -9.61 -2.37 -7.76
C LYS A 11 -9.18 -0.92 -7.58
N THR A 12 -10.13 0.00 -7.44
CA THR A 12 -9.83 1.42 -7.16
C THR A 12 -9.13 1.58 -5.81
N GLY A 13 -9.64 0.96 -4.75
CA GLY A 13 -9.01 0.97 -3.43
C GLY A 13 -7.60 0.36 -3.45
N LEU A 14 -7.44 -0.77 -4.13
CA LEU A 14 -6.12 -1.41 -4.31
C LEU A 14 -5.15 -0.50 -5.08
N ALA A 15 -5.58 0.11 -6.19
CA ALA A 15 -4.73 1.01 -6.98
C ALA A 15 -4.30 2.24 -6.18
N PHE A 16 -5.21 2.79 -5.36
CA PHE A 16 -4.88 3.87 -4.43
C PHE A 16 -3.82 3.44 -3.42
N LEU A 17 -4.01 2.31 -2.73
CA LEU A 17 -3.03 1.82 -1.75
C LEU A 17 -1.67 1.51 -2.38
N TRP A 18 -1.68 0.93 -3.58
CA TRP A 18 -0.48 0.64 -4.35
C TRP A 18 0.35 1.89 -4.63
N ASP A 19 -0.28 2.97 -5.09
CA ASP A 19 0.40 4.25 -5.34
C ASP A 19 0.99 4.86 -4.05
N GLN A 20 0.32 4.67 -2.90
CA GLN A 20 0.81 5.15 -1.61
C GLN A 20 2.00 4.35 -1.05
N GLU A 21 2.21 3.10 -1.51
CA GLU A 21 3.38 2.27 -1.13
C GLU A 21 4.61 2.53 -2.02
N ILE A 22 4.49 3.35 -3.07
CA ILE A 22 5.58 3.68 -3.98
C ILE A 22 6.24 5.00 -3.56
N PRO A 23 7.55 5.01 -3.24
CA PRO A 23 8.29 6.25 -3.09
C PRO A 23 8.17 7.10 -4.36
N ASN A 24 7.74 8.35 -4.22
CA ASN A 24 7.45 9.26 -5.34
C ASN A 24 6.35 8.76 -6.29
N GLY A 25 5.37 8.01 -5.75
CA GLY A 25 4.12 7.73 -6.46
C GLY A 25 3.39 9.01 -6.88
N GLN A 26 2.40 8.89 -7.76
CA GLN A 26 1.69 10.04 -8.32
C GLN A 26 1.05 10.89 -7.22
N SER A 27 0.52 10.24 -6.18
CA SER A 27 -0.10 10.91 -5.05
C SER A 27 0.86 11.73 -4.18
N ALA A 28 2.16 11.39 -4.16
CA ALA A 28 3.17 12.15 -3.41
C ALA A 28 3.31 13.59 -3.93
N HIS A 29 2.87 13.84 -5.16
CA HIS A 29 2.97 15.15 -5.83
C HIS A 29 1.65 15.93 -5.82
N ASN A 30 0.55 15.39 -5.27
CA ASN A 30 -0.78 16.01 -5.34
C ASN A 30 -0.88 17.40 -4.68
N LEU A 31 0.02 17.71 -3.73
CA LEU A 31 0.07 19.02 -3.08
C LEU A 31 1.06 20.00 -3.72
N TRP A 32 1.69 19.62 -4.83
CA TRP A 32 2.70 20.41 -5.52
C TRP A 32 2.17 20.92 -6.86
N ALA A 33 2.19 22.23 -7.04
CA ALA A 33 1.89 22.87 -8.31
C ALA A 33 3.19 23.14 -9.08
N THR A 34 3.21 22.79 -10.36
CA THR A 34 4.34 23.11 -11.25
C THR A 34 4.35 24.59 -11.58
N SER A 35 5.54 25.17 -11.63
CA SER A 35 5.71 26.57 -12.02
C SER A 35 5.66 26.74 -13.55
N PRO A 36 5.24 27.92 -14.05
CA PRO A 36 5.39 28.26 -15.46
C PRO A 36 6.86 28.25 -15.93
N PRO A 37 7.12 28.00 -17.23
CA PRO A 37 8.45 28.12 -17.81
C PRO A 37 9.08 29.50 -17.54
N GLY A 38 10.37 29.53 -17.19
CA GLY A 38 11.10 30.78 -16.87
C GLY A 38 10.99 31.23 -15.41
N SER A 39 10.31 30.47 -14.55
CA SER A 39 10.29 30.70 -13.10
C SER A 39 11.63 30.33 -12.45
N THR A 40 11.94 30.94 -11.29
CA THR A 40 13.17 30.67 -10.51
C THR A 40 13.12 29.36 -9.70
N PHE A 41 11.96 28.73 -9.64
CA PHE A 41 11.69 27.45 -8.98
C PHE A 41 10.84 26.60 -9.92
N ASN A 42 10.82 25.28 -9.72
CA ASN A 42 10.12 24.31 -10.57
C ASN A 42 8.76 23.86 -10.02
N ALA A 43 8.63 23.80 -8.68
CA ALA A 43 7.37 23.46 -8.04
C ALA A 43 7.19 24.21 -6.72
N ARG A 44 5.92 24.43 -6.36
CA ARG A 44 5.51 25.06 -5.10
C ARG A 44 4.48 24.19 -4.39
N HIS A 45 4.68 23.94 -3.11
CA HIS A 45 3.70 23.27 -2.27
C HIS A 45 2.51 24.20 -2.02
N MET A 46 1.30 23.77 -2.36
CA MET A 46 0.09 24.62 -2.36
C MET A 46 -0.28 25.17 -0.98
N ILE A 47 -0.01 24.41 0.09
CA ILE A 47 -0.35 24.82 1.48
C ILE A 47 0.80 25.58 2.15
N THR A 48 2.00 24.98 2.21
CA THR A 48 3.15 25.54 2.93
C THR A 48 3.92 26.61 2.17
N ASN A 49 3.61 26.84 0.88
CA ASN A 49 4.35 27.70 -0.04
C ASN A 49 5.85 27.37 -0.20
N LYS A 50 6.29 26.20 0.28
CA LYS A 50 7.66 25.71 0.06
C LYS A 50 7.91 25.59 -1.43
N VAL A 51 9.02 26.15 -1.91
CA VAL A 51 9.45 26.05 -3.31
C VAL A 51 10.61 25.08 -3.45
N VAL A 52 10.68 24.39 -4.57
CA VAL A 52 11.80 23.52 -4.93
C VAL A 52 12.27 23.83 -6.34
N SER A 53 13.60 23.82 -6.51
CA SER A 53 14.26 23.99 -7.81
C SER A 53 14.39 22.68 -8.58
N SER A 54 14.24 21.52 -7.93
CA SER A 54 14.25 20.20 -8.59
C SER A 54 13.17 19.27 -8.02
N PHE A 55 12.56 18.46 -8.88
CA PHE A 55 11.56 17.46 -8.46
C PHE A 55 12.17 16.34 -7.61
N GLU A 56 13.47 16.06 -7.77
CA GLU A 56 14.21 15.08 -6.94
C GLU A 56 14.20 15.47 -5.45
N SER A 57 14.14 16.77 -5.14
CA SER A 57 14.06 17.27 -3.77
C SER A 57 12.67 17.16 -3.13
N LEU A 58 11.66 16.70 -3.89
CA LEU A 58 10.33 16.38 -3.38
C LEU A 58 10.30 15.02 -2.68
N SER A 59 11.15 14.10 -3.13
CA SER A 59 11.44 12.86 -2.42
C SER A 59 12.21 13.24 -1.16
N THR A 60 11.74 12.96 0.05
CA THR A 60 12.37 11.90 0.86
C THR A 60 11.70 11.66 2.22
N ASN A 61 10.61 12.36 2.60
CA ASN A 61 10.05 12.26 3.95
C ASN A 61 8.53 12.10 4.04
N THR A 62 7.85 11.75 2.96
CA THR A 62 6.43 11.38 3.05
C THR A 62 6.29 9.97 3.63
N PRO A 63 5.48 9.77 4.67
CA PRO A 63 5.18 8.42 5.14
C PRO A 63 4.53 7.64 3.99
N LEU A 64 4.96 6.39 3.81
CA LEU A 64 4.37 5.47 2.83
C LEU A 64 3.15 4.77 3.45
N GLY A 65 2.23 4.38 2.59
CA GLY A 65 0.98 3.72 2.96
C GLY A 65 -0.21 4.67 3.01
N GLY A 66 -1.40 4.11 3.19
CA GLY A 66 -2.65 4.86 3.15
C GLY A 66 -3.68 4.32 4.12
N LEU A 67 -4.74 5.11 4.33
CA LEU A 67 -5.90 4.70 5.12
C LEU A 67 -6.99 4.18 4.18
N LEU A 68 -7.36 2.91 4.35
CA LEU A 68 -8.53 2.34 3.67
C LEU A 68 -9.74 2.40 4.61
N ALA A 69 -10.56 3.43 4.44
CA ALA A 69 -11.73 3.72 5.28
C ALA A 69 -13.06 3.50 4.55
N ASP A 70 -13.11 2.52 3.64
CA ASP A 70 -14.34 2.09 2.97
C ASP A 70 -15.40 1.63 3.98
N ASP A 71 -16.68 1.73 3.60
CA ASP A 71 -17.80 1.20 4.38
C ASP A 71 -17.62 -0.29 4.74
N MET A 72 -18.26 -0.69 5.84
CA MET A 72 -18.30 -2.09 6.25
C MET A 72 -18.97 -2.94 5.16
N GLY A 73 -18.39 -4.10 4.85
CA GLY A 73 -18.90 -5.00 3.81
C GLY A 73 -18.34 -4.77 2.40
N LEU A 74 -17.58 -3.71 2.14
CA LEU A 74 -16.98 -3.47 0.81
C LEU A 74 -15.76 -4.35 0.48
N GLY A 75 -15.35 -5.22 1.40
CA GLY A 75 -14.27 -6.19 1.18
C GLY A 75 -12.87 -5.62 1.39
N LYS A 76 -12.68 -4.83 2.45
CA LYS A 76 -11.35 -4.31 2.82
C LYS A 76 -10.31 -5.43 3.04
N THR A 77 -10.74 -6.57 3.57
CA THR A 77 -9.86 -7.73 3.81
C THR A 77 -9.31 -8.30 2.51
N ILE A 78 -10.15 -8.54 1.49
CA ILE A 78 -9.67 -9.02 0.19
C ILE A 78 -8.79 -7.98 -0.51
N GLN A 79 -9.08 -6.68 -0.37
CA GLN A 79 -8.20 -5.61 -0.89
C GLN A 79 -6.81 -5.67 -0.22
N ALA A 80 -6.75 -5.84 1.11
CA ALA A 80 -5.48 -5.97 1.83
C ALA A 80 -4.70 -7.24 1.43
N ILE A 81 -5.38 -8.38 1.30
CA ILE A 81 -4.76 -9.63 0.84
C ILE A 81 -4.21 -9.45 -0.59
N ALA A 82 -4.96 -8.77 -1.46
CA ALA A 82 -4.51 -8.48 -2.82
C ALA A 82 -3.27 -7.60 -2.84
N LEU A 83 -3.23 -6.54 -2.02
CA LEU A 83 -2.06 -5.67 -1.87
C LEU A 83 -0.81 -6.45 -1.44
N ILE A 84 -0.93 -7.28 -0.41
CA ILE A 84 0.16 -8.15 0.07
C ILE A 84 0.66 -9.05 -1.06
N GLY A 85 -0.26 -9.66 -1.82
CA GLY A 85 0.10 -10.51 -2.94
C GLY A 85 0.86 -9.77 -4.03
N THR A 86 0.41 -8.57 -4.41
CA THR A 86 1.08 -7.76 -5.41
C THR A 86 2.45 -7.24 -4.95
N SER A 87 2.61 -6.90 -3.66
CA SER A 87 3.89 -6.43 -3.12
C SER A 87 4.94 -7.56 -3.08
N LYS A 88 4.53 -8.83 -2.96
CA LYS A 88 5.42 -9.98 -3.09
C LYS A 88 6.00 -10.14 -4.50
N GLU A 89 5.25 -9.79 -5.54
CA GLU A 89 5.77 -9.80 -6.92
C GLU A 89 6.89 -8.76 -7.09
N ARG A 90 6.78 -7.58 -6.45
CA ARG A 90 7.87 -6.58 -6.41
C ARG A 90 9.14 -7.08 -5.72
N LEU A 91 9.03 -7.95 -4.71
CA LEU A 91 10.20 -8.55 -4.05
C LEU A 91 10.98 -9.48 -4.99
N ILE A 92 10.30 -10.12 -5.95
CA ILE A 92 10.95 -10.95 -6.98
C ILE A 92 11.81 -10.05 -7.89
N GLU A 93 11.33 -8.85 -8.19
CA GLU A 93 12.04 -7.87 -9.03
C GLU A 93 13.15 -7.13 -8.27
N ASN A 94 12.99 -6.90 -6.96
CA ASN A 94 13.98 -6.26 -6.09
C ASN A 94 14.16 -7.01 -4.76
N PRO A 95 15.14 -7.93 -4.66
CA PRO A 95 15.36 -8.79 -3.49
C PRO A 95 15.76 -8.07 -2.19
N HIS A 96 16.09 -6.79 -2.24
CA HIS A 96 16.57 -6.00 -1.10
C HIS A 96 15.44 -5.45 -0.18
N HIS A 97 14.17 -5.69 -0.51
CA HIS A 97 13.03 -5.25 0.30
C HIS A 97 12.62 -6.29 1.37
N SER A 98 12.08 -5.79 2.49
CA SER A 98 11.61 -6.59 3.63
C SER A 98 10.60 -7.67 3.21
N THR A 99 10.82 -8.91 3.64
CA THR A 99 10.12 -10.10 3.15
C THR A 99 8.76 -10.41 3.80
N PRO A 100 8.46 -10.04 5.07
CA PRO A 100 7.14 -10.30 5.65
C PRO A 100 6.27 -9.03 5.78
N THR A 101 4.98 -9.15 5.47
CA THR A 101 3.96 -8.19 5.88
C THR A 101 3.40 -8.58 7.25
N MET A 102 3.41 -7.66 8.21
CA MET A 102 2.77 -7.85 9.51
C MET A 102 1.36 -7.26 9.50
N ILE A 103 0.37 -8.05 9.90
CA ILE A 103 -1.02 -7.62 10.03
C ILE A 103 -1.39 -7.67 11.51
N ILE A 104 -1.89 -6.57 12.07
CA ILE A 104 -2.29 -6.46 13.48
C ILE A 104 -3.81 -6.32 13.56
N PHE A 105 -4.45 -7.16 14.39
CA PHE A 105 -5.90 -7.14 14.63
C PHE A 105 -6.23 -7.85 15.95
N PRO A 106 -7.44 -7.65 16.52
CA PRO A 106 -7.90 -8.38 17.70
C PRO A 106 -7.81 -9.91 17.56
N PRO A 107 -7.43 -10.68 18.60
CA PRO A 107 -7.23 -12.13 18.51
C PRO A 107 -8.44 -12.92 17.98
N CYS A 108 -9.66 -12.45 18.24
CA CYS A 108 -10.89 -13.08 17.74
C CYS A 108 -11.01 -13.09 16.20
N LEU A 109 -10.21 -12.30 15.48
CA LEU A 109 -10.21 -12.23 14.01
C LEU A 109 -9.16 -13.13 13.36
N ILE A 110 -8.31 -13.83 14.13
CA ILE A 110 -7.26 -14.72 13.58
C ILE A 110 -7.84 -15.76 12.62
N THR A 111 -8.87 -16.49 13.06
CA THR A 111 -9.51 -17.54 12.25
C THR A 111 -10.17 -16.97 11.00
N ASN A 112 -10.77 -15.78 11.10
CA ASN A 112 -11.35 -15.08 9.96
C ASN A 112 -10.29 -14.71 8.91
N TRP A 113 -9.15 -14.15 9.34
CA TRP A 113 -8.05 -13.83 8.44
C TRP A 113 -7.45 -15.06 7.77
N GLN A 114 -7.25 -16.15 8.52
CA GLN A 114 -6.79 -17.42 7.94
C GLN A 114 -7.75 -17.92 6.86
N SER A 115 -9.05 -17.93 7.15
CA SER A 115 -10.09 -18.34 6.19
C SER A 115 -10.08 -17.47 4.93
N GLU A 116 -10.00 -16.14 5.08
CA GLU A 116 -9.99 -15.21 3.95
C GLU A 116 -8.72 -15.35 3.10
N ILE A 117 -7.55 -15.59 3.71
CA ILE A 117 -6.30 -15.87 2.97
C ILE A 117 -6.44 -17.17 2.17
N CYS A 118 -6.92 -18.25 2.78
CA CYS A 118 -7.13 -19.54 2.10
C CYS A 118 -8.15 -19.44 0.96
N LYS A 119 -9.18 -18.61 1.13
CA LYS A 119 -10.21 -18.38 0.12
C LYS A 119 -9.70 -17.55 -1.05
N HIS A 120 -8.91 -16.51 -0.80
CA HIS A 120 -8.58 -15.50 -1.80
C HIS A 120 -7.21 -15.68 -2.46
N ALA A 121 -6.24 -16.30 -1.79
CA ALA A 121 -4.92 -16.58 -2.35
C ALA A 121 -4.85 -17.99 -2.95
N GLN A 122 -4.05 -18.17 -4.01
CA GLN A 122 -3.74 -19.50 -4.53
C GLN A 122 -3.00 -20.33 -3.48
N SER A 123 -3.17 -21.66 -3.50
CA SER A 123 -2.49 -22.55 -2.55
C SER A 123 -0.97 -22.36 -2.60
N GLY A 124 -0.35 -22.13 -1.43
CA GLY A 124 1.09 -21.87 -1.31
C GLY A 124 1.55 -20.46 -1.71
N ALA A 125 0.67 -19.60 -2.21
CA ALA A 125 1.03 -18.25 -2.66
C ALA A 125 1.37 -17.30 -1.50
N LEU A 126 0.62 -17.38 -0.40
CA LEU A 126 0.87 -16.64 0.83
C LEU A 126 1.03 -17.63 1.99
N GLN A 127 2.10 -17.48 2.76
CA GLN A 127 2.34 -18.26 3.98
C GLN A 127 2.12 -17.34 5.18
N ALA A 128 1.15 -17.68 6.04
CA ALA A 128 0.85 -16.94 7.24
C ALA A 128 1.44 -17.65 8.47
N LYS A 129 2.02 -16.89 9.39
CA LYS A 129 2.45 -17.34 10.73
C LYS A 129 1.73 -16.51 11.77
N ILE A 130 1.27 -17.12 12.86
CA ILE A 130 0.54 -16.42 13.91
C ILE A 130 1.52 -16.11 15.05
N HIS A 131 1.59 -14.83 15.41
CA HIS A 131 2.36 -14.41 16.58
C HIS A 131 1.41 -13.87 17.64
N HIS A 132 1.34 -14.52 18.80
CA HIS A 132 0.52 -14.09 19.92
C HIS A 132 1.15 -14.54 21.25
N GLY A 133 1.38 -13.58 22.15
CA GLY A 133 2.11 -13.84 23.39
C GLY A 133 3.61 -14.07 23.13
N PRO A 134 4.35 -14.71 24.05
CA PRO A 134 5.80 -14.96 23.89
C PRO A 134 6.13 -16.04 22.85
N THR A 135 5.13 -16.70 22.25
CA THR A 135 5.31 -17.81 21.31
C THR A 135 4.78 -17.50 19.91
N CYS A 136 5.44 -18.07 18.91
CA CYS A 136 5.04 -18.03 17.50
C CYS A 136 4.48 -19.41 17.13
N HIS A 137 3.31 -19.46 16.48
CA HIS A 137 2.58 -20.69 16.11
C HIS A 137 2.34 -20.76 14.59
#